data_AF-A0A8H7B5U2-F1
#
_entry.id   AF-A0A8H7B5U2-F1
#
_cell.length_a   1.000
_cell.length_b   1.000
_cell.length_c   1.000
_cell.angle_alpha   90.00
_cell.angle_beta   90.00
_cell.angle_gamma   90.00
#
_symmetry.space_group_name_H-M   'P 1'
#
loop_
_entity.id
_entity.type
_entity.pdbx_description
1 polymer ?
#
loop_
_entity_poly.entity_id
_entity_poly.type
_entity_poly.pdbx_seq_one_letter_code
_entity_poly.pdbx_strand_id
1 'polypeptide(L)'
;MRLLPQVSLDKTEREVKYFFSSFLPMNTFSYGNLLVQRELQGIMHSSNALRDALCAIASLHRFQQIRCSGSGVEDGNWYRSAMLLYVGSVRCVQAQITQNKFADDPSTLWTTFLLGLFELMCDASGTNWLSHFLHGTCTILRLQHPSCLALADEKSTRKRTFFLSARIFEISRALIYSEPTFLSEPAWTSALADLWSGEGAAFWHPKEALFDMLPSFSELSIRAIKFCASEAEHLSEKVQTEQAQYLAAEGLLLQQSLHEWWDGSNAWQSASGALDTELLVAHVYYHAVSIYLSGTYDYHVHWTKPTAPRAPILPRTQIEWHTHEILRLSRELLVTGIAGVLLFFPLRVAGARVRTTCDMKEILTLFHIVLQRGFLTGTSTPPPTHCTSTTTTHFVTMALGPSDIHAKTKTTWHIGSWGNPYEGGGRPGKGVVTYALSPNRQRPMATFIGKGFWNVVRRSRNQVLYFIPPLAIAYGTMQWAIEKNEFLNSKTGRALYGDEE
;
A
#
# COMPACT_ATOMS: atom_id res chain seq x y z
N MET A 1 34.77 -20.36 -5.24
CA MET A 1 33.48 -20.74 -5.87
C MET A 1 32.82 -21.79 -4.98
N ARG A 2 32.00 -21.39 -4.00
CA ARG A 2 31.24 -22.34 -3.16
C ARG A 2 29.94 -22.65 -3.89
N LEU A 3 29.76 -23.91 -4.30
CA LEU A 3 28.53 -24.43 -4.89
C LEU A 3 27.37 -24.18 -3.91
N LEU A 4 26.33 -23.51 -4.40
CA LEU A 4 25.07 -23.41 -3.67
C LEU A 4 24.48 -24.82 -3.51
N PRO A 5 23.87 -25.18 -2.37
CA PRO A 5 23.24 -26.48 -2.23
C PRO A 5 22.12 -26.61 -3.26
N GLN A 6 22.18 -27.63 -4.11
CA GLN A 6 21.05 -27.98 -4.99
C GLN A 6 19.83 -28.27 -4.10
N VAL A 7 18.79 -27.47 -4.26
CA VAL A 7 17.47 -27.78 -3.71
C VAL A 7 17.03 -29.10 -4.34
N SER A 8 16.64 -30.09 -3.53
CA SER A 8 16.16 -31.37 -4.06
C SER A 8 14.94 -31.17 -4.95
N LEU A 9 14.83 -31.94 -6.03
CA LEU A 9 13.72 -31.87 -7.00
C LEU A 9 12.35 -32.00 -6.29
N ASP A 10 12.27 -32.91 -5.31
CA ASP A 10 11.08 -33.13 -4.47
C ASP A 10 10.68 -31.88 -3.63
N LYS A 11 11.65 -31.13 -3.11
CA LYS A 11 11.37 -29.86 -2.41
C LYS A 11 10.81 -28.82 -3.37
N THR A 12 11.32 -28.74 -4.60
CA THR A 12 10.86 -27.78 -5.61
C THR A 12 9.41 -28.07 -6.03
N GLU A 13 9.09 -29.33 -6.30
CA GLU A 13 7.73 -29.75 -6.67
C GLU A 13 6.71 -29.44 -5.57
N ARG A 14 7.09 -29.65 -4.30
CA ARG A 14 6.25 -29.31 -3.15
C ARG A 14 5.95 -27.82 -3.03
N GLU A 15 6.94 -26.96 -3.28
CA GLU A 15 6.75 -25.50 -3.22
C GLU A 15 5.90 -24.99 -4.39
N VAL A 16 6.11 -25.51 -5.60
CA VAL A 16 5.26 -25.23 -6.76
C VAL A 16 3.81 -25.64 -6.46
N LYS A 17 3.60 -26.86 -5.96
CA LYS A 17 2.26 -27.34 -5.58
C LYS A 17 1.60 -26.40 -4.57
N TYR A 18 2.33 -25.99 -3.53
CA TYR A 18 1.81 -25.07 -2.52
C TYR A 18 1.44 -23.69 -3.09
N PHE A 19 2.25 -23.16 -4.02
CA PHE A 19 1.95 -21.89 -4.68
C PHE A 19 0.55 -21.93 -5.32
N PHE A 20 0.27 -22.95 -6.13
CA PHE A 20 -1.02 -23.06 -6.83
C PHE A 20 -2.17 -23.53 -5.96
N SER A 21 -1.92 -24.36 -4.94
CA SER A 21 -2.99 -24.89 -4.09
C SER A 21 -3.36 -23.99 -2.91
N SER A 22 -2.49 -23.05 -2.54
CA SER A 22 -2.65 -22.29 -1.29
C SER A 22 -2.40 -20.81 -1.48
N PHE A 23 -1.24 -20.39 -2.02
CA PHE A 23 -0.95 -18.95 -2.15
C PHE A 23 -1.83 -18.26 -3.18
N LEU A 24 -1.90 -18.79 -4.40
CA LEU A 24 -2.61 -18.18 -5.53
C LEU A 24 -4.14 -18.10 -5.29
N PRO A 25 -4.82 -19.13 -4.75
CA PRO A 25 -6.25 -19.02 -4.41
C PRO A 25 -6.56 -17.98 -3.32
N MET A 26 -5.60 -17.70 -2.42
CA MET A 26 -5.74 -16.66 -1.40
C MET A 26 -5.42 -15.25 -1.93
N ASN A 27 -4.76 -15.17 -3.10
CA ASN A 27 -4.25 -13.93 -3.68
C ASN A 27 -4.47 -13.90 -5.20
N THR A 28 -5.73 -13.94 -5.60
CA THR A 28 -6.15 -13.90 -6.99
C THR A 28 -6.08 -12.47 -7.55
N PHE A 29 -5.46 -12.30 -8.72
CA PHE A 29 -5.26 -10.99 -9.36
C PHE A 29 -6.32 -10.63 -10.42
N SER A 30 -7.00 -11.63 -11.00
CA SER A 30 -8.16 -11.45 -11.89
C SER A 30 -9.03 -12.72 -11.85
N TYR A 31 -10.30 -12.64 -12.25
CA TYR A 31 -11.17 -13.82 -12.37
C TYR A 31 -10.65 -14.80 -13.44
N GLY A 32 -9.81 -14.32 -14.36
CA GLY A 32 -8.95 -15.10 -15.24
C GLY A 32 -7.85 -15.92 -14.53
N ASN A 33 -7.98 -16.24 -13.24
CA ASN A 33 -7.02 -17.06 -12.49
C ASN A 33 -6.74 -18.39 -13.20
N LEU A 34 -7.73 -19.02 -13.85
CA LEU A 34 -7.48 -20.21 -14.67
C LEU A 34 -6.55 -19.92 -15.86
N LEU A 35 -6.64 -18.74 -16.49
CA LEU A 35 -5.76 -18.35 -17.59
C LEU A 35 -4.36 -18.03 -17.07
N VAL A 36 -4.25 -17.22 -16.01
CA VAL A 36 -2.97 -16.89 -15.36
C VAL A 36 -2.29 -18.15 -14.82
N GLN A 37 -3.03 -19.03 -14.15
CA GLN A 37 -2.54 -20.30 -13.66
C GLN A 37 -2.07 -21.21 -14.79
N ARG A 38 -2.87 -21.38 -15.86
CA ARG A 38 -2.47 -22.18 -17.03
C ARG A 38 -1.23 -21.60 -17.71
N GLU A 39 -1.14 -20.29 -17.81
CA GLU A 39 0.01 -19.60 -18.40
C GLU A 39 1.27 -19.81 -17.56
N LEU A 40 1.19 -19.57 -16.25
CA LEU A 40 2.30 -19.80 -15.33
C LEU A 40 2.74 -21.27 -15.37
N GLN A 41 1.80 -22.22 -15.35
CA GLN A 41 2.06 -23.66 -15.48
C GLN A 41 2.71 -24.02 -16.82
N GLY A 42 2.26 -23.44 -17.94
CA GLY A 42 2.84 -23.66 -19.25
C GLY A 42 4.27 -23.13 -19.37
N ILE A 43 4.58 -21.99 -18.73
CA ILE A 43 5.88 -21.31 -18.88
C ILE A 43 6.90 -21.78 -17.84
N MET A 44 6.50 -22.18 -16.63
CA MET A 44 7.46 -22.51 -15.54
C MET A 44 8.41 -23.65 -15.88
N HIS A 45 8.00 -24.59 -16.74
CA HIS A 45 8.84 -25.70 -17.16
C HIS A 45 9.99 -25.25 -18.07
N SER A 46 9.79 -24.14 -18.77
CA SER A 46 10.77 -23.56 -19.70
C SER A 46 11.68 -22.50 -19.05
N SER A 47 11.29 -21.93 -17.90
CA SER A 47 12.03 -20.85 -17.24
C SER A 47 12.36 -21.18 -15.78
N ASN A 48 13.65 -21.40 -15.52
CA ASN A 48 14.17 -21.58 -14.16
C ASN A 48 13.96 -20.33 -13.30
N ALA A 49 14.07 -19.14 -13.89
CA ALA A 49 13.89 -17.87 -13.17
C ALA A 49 12.45 -17.72 -12.66
N LEU A 50 11.47 -18.04 -13.50
CA LEU A 50 10.06 -18.01 -13.11
C LEU A 50 9.76 -19.05 -12.03
N ARG A 51 10.25 -20.28 -12.21
CA ARG A 51 10.06 -21.35 -11.22
C ARG A 51 10.67 -20.98 -9.86
N ASP A 52 11.87 -20.41 -9.85
CA ASP A 52 12.54 -19.99 -8.62
C ASP A 52 11.79 -18.83 -7.93
N ALA A 53 11.23 -17.89 -8.70
CA ALA A 53 10.39 -16.81 -8.15
C ALA A 53 9.09 -17.34 -7.50
N LEU A 54 8.42 -18.29 -8.16
CA LEU A 54 7.23 -18.97 -7.61
C LEU A 54 7.56 -19.69 -6.30
N CYS A 55 8.64 -20.48 -6.30
CA CYS A 55 9.09 -21.20 -5.11
C CYS A 55 9.52 -20.25 -3.98
N ALA A 56 10.14 -19.11 -4.30
CA ALA A 56 10.54 -18.10 -3.32
C ALA A 56 9.31 -17.54 -2.58
N ILE A 57 8.26 -17.14 -3.32
CA ILE A 57 6.98 -16.69 -2.74
C ILE A 57 6.35 -17.80 -1.89
N ALA A 58 6.27 -19.02 -2.41
CA ALA A 58 5.66 -20.16 -1.71
C ALA A 58 6.35 -20.42 -0.37
N SER A 59 7.68 -20.47 -0.37
CA SER A 59 8.49 -20.71 0.83
C SER A 59 8.38 -19.57 1.85
N LEU A 60 8.32 -18.31 1.38
CA LEU A 60 8.14 -17.15 2.26
C LEU A 60 6.73 -17.14 2.88
N HIS A 61 5.69 -17.37 2.06
CA HIS A 61 4.32 -17.42 2.53
C HIS A 61 4.12 -18.54 3.56
N ARG A 62 4.65 -19.74 3.31
CA ARG A 62 4.63 -20.84 4.29
C ARG A 62 5.25 -20.45 5.62
N PHE A 63 6.42 -19.82 5.56
CA PHE A 63 7.11 -19.34 6.76
C PHE A 63 6.25 -18.33 7.56
N GLN A 64 5.58 -17.40 6.86
CA GLN A 64 4.66 -16.45 7.48
C GLN A 64 3.45 -17.17 8.12
N GLN A 65 2.83 -18.13 7.41
CA GLN A 65 1.69 -18.89 7.94
C GLN A 65 2.05 -19.70 9.20
N ILE A 66 3.20 -20.38 9.20
CA ILE A 66 3.69 -21.13 10.37
C ILE A 66 3.88 -20.21 11.58
N ARG A 67 4.44 -19.01 11.36
CA ARG A 67 4.58 -17.99 12.42
C ARG A 67 3.24 -17.49 12.94
N CYS A 68 2.28 -17.26 12.06
CA CYS A 68 0.93 -16.84 12.45
C CYS A 68 0.18 -17.94 13.22
N SER A 69 0.39 -19.22 12.91
CA SER A 69 -0.26 -20.35 13.57
C SER A 69 0.37 -20.77 14.92
N GLY A 70 1.51 -20.19 15.32
CA GLY A 70 2.16 -20.48 16.60
C GLY A 70 2.74 -21.90 16.73
N SER A 71 2.85 -22.66 15.64
CA SER A 71 3.42 -24.02 15.66
C SER A 71 4.94 -23.95 15.74
N GLY A 72 5.49 -24.23 16.93
CA GLY A 72 6.89 -24.07 17.31
C GLY A 72 7.87 -25.06 16.69
N VAL A 73 8.10 -24.99 15.38
CA VAL A 73 9.33 -25.50 14.76
C VAL A 73 9.91 -24.39 13.90
N GLU A 74 10.72 -23.53 14.52
CA GLU A 74 11.52 -22.51 13.82
C GLU A 74 12.66 -23.17 13.04
N ASP A 75 12.34 -23.82 11.93
CA ASP A 75 13.38 -24.19 10.98
C ASP A 75 13.77 -22.92 10.21
N GLY A 76 14.80 -22.21 10.70
CA GLY A 76 15.37 -21.00 10.08
C GLY A 76 15.84 -21.19 8.63
N ASN A 77 15.69 -22.40 8.10
CA ASN A 77 15.90 -22.81 6.73
C ASN A 77 14.86 -22.23 5.74
N TRP A 78 13.61 -21.95 6.13
CA TRP A 78 12.56 -21.50 5.19
C TRP A 78 12.81 -20.12 4.60
N TYR A 79 12.99 -19.11 5.46
CA TYR A 79 13.29 -17.74 5.01
C TYR A 79 14.62 -17.70 4.22
N ARG A 80 15.62 -18.43 4.69
CA ARG A 80 16.91 -18.54 3.98
C ARG A 80 16.75 -19.21 2.61
N SER A 81 15.96 -20.27 2.51
CA SER A 81 15.65 -20.94 1.24
C SER A 81 14.93 -20.00 0.27
N ALA A 82 13.92 -19.26 0.78
CA ALA A 82 13.16 -18.29 0.00
C ALA A 82 14.06 -17.19 -0.57
N MET A 83 14.94 -16.62 0.26
CA MET A 83 15.92 -15.61 -0.16
C MET A 83 16.93 -16.15 -1.19
N LEU A 84 17.39 -17.40 -1.07
CA LEU A 84 18.31 -17.99 -2.04
C LEU A 84 17.65 -18.15 -3.42
N LEU A 85 16.39 -18.60 -3.46
CA LEU A 85 15.61 -18.72 -4.69
C LEU A 85 15.35 -17.35 -5.32
N TYR A 86 14.93 -16.36 -4.51
CA TYR A 86 14.75 -14.97 -4.96
C TYR A 86 16.05 -14.41 -5.59
N VAL A 87 17.20 -14.51 -4.90
CA VAL A 87 18.49 -14.01 -5.44
C VAL A 87 18.90 -14.77 -6.71
N GLY A 88 18.64 -16.07 -6.79
CA GLY A 88 18.88 -16.87 -7.99
C GLY A 88 18.08 -16.37 -9.19
N SER A 89 16.79 -16.13 -8.99
CA SER A 89 15.88 -15.62 -10.01
C SER A 89 16.25 -14.19 -10.46
N VAL A 90 16.55 -13.28 -9.51
CA VAL A 90 17.02 -11.91 -9.83
C VAL A 90 18.28 -11.94 -10.71
N ARG A 91 19.26 -12.81 -10.40
CA ARG A 91 20.47 -12.95 -11.22
C ARG A 91 20.17 -13.42 -12.65
N CYS A 92 19.18 -14.32 -12.81
CA CYS A 92 18.76 -14.77 -14.13
C CYS A 92 18.14 -13.62 -14.93
N VAL A 93 17.25 -12.84 -14.32
CA VAL A 93 16.65 -11.66 -14.95
C VAL A 93 17.71 -10.62 -15.31
N GLN A 94 18.66 -10.34 -14.42
CA GLN A 94 19.78 -9.43 -14.69
C GLN A 94 20.63 -9.91 -15.88
N ALA A 95 20.87 -11.21 -16.00
CA ALA A 95 21.58 -11.78 -17.14
C ALA A 95 20.76 -11.63 -18.44
N GLN A 96 19.44 -11.82 -18.41
CA GLN A 96 18.57 -11.60 -19.57
C GLN A 96 18.55 -10.13 -20.03
N ILE A 97 18.51 -9.19 -19.10
CA ILE A 97 18.58 -7.75 -19.38
C ILE A 97 19.93 -7.41 -20.01
N THR A 98 21.03 -7.88 -19.42
CA THR A 98 22.39 -7.64 -19.93
C THR A 98 22.60 -8.20 -21.34
N GLN A 99 21.95 -9.33 -21.65
CA GLN A 99 22.01 -9.97 -22.97
C GLN A 99 20.96 -9.42 -23.96
N ASN A 100 20.16 -8.42 -23.58
CA ASN A 100 19.07 -7.87 -24.36
C ASN A 100 18.03 -8.91 -24.84
N LYS A 101 17.81 -9.97 -24.06
CA LYS A 101 16.86 -11.07 -24.37
C LYS A 101 15.51 -10.93 -23.66
N PHE A 102 15.36 -9.90 -22.82
CA PHE A 102 14.18 -9.69 -21.96
C PHE A 102 12.89 -9.39 -22.76
N ALA A 103 13.00 -8.82 -23.96
CA ALA A 103 11.84 -8.54 -24.82
C ALA A 103 11.27 -9.80 -25.49
N ASP A 104 12.07 -10.86 -25.57
CA ASP A 104 11.73 -12.07 -26.30
C ASP A 104 11.20 -13.21 -25.45
N ASP A 105 11.49 -13.20 -24.15
CA ASP A 105 11.05 -14.24 -23.23
C ASP A 105 9.74 -13.84 -22.52
N PRO A 106 8.61 -14.52 -22.79
CA PRO A 106 7.33 -14.24 -22.12
C PRO A 106 7.40 -14.50 -20.60
N SER A 107 8.38 -15.29 -20.12
CA SER A 107 8.55 -15.57 -18.70
C SER A 107 9.09 -14.38 -17.91
N THR A 108 9.79 -13.44 -18.56
CA THR A 108 10.47 -12.34 -17.87
C THR A 108 9.48 -11.41 -17.17
N LEU A 109 8.34 -11.09 -17.79
CA LEU A 109 7.30 -10.22 -17.23
C LEU A 109 6.68 -10.81 -15.95
N TRP A 110 6.27 -12.09 -16.00
CA TRP A 110 5.76 -12.79 -14.84
C TRP A 110 6.83 -12.94 -13.75
N THR A 111 8.07 -13.20 -14.13
CA THR A 111 9.19 -13.33 -13.19
C THR A 111 9.41 -12.03 -12.45
N THR A 112 9.53 -10.89 -13.14
CA THR A 112 9.76 -9.59 -12.48
C THR A 112 8.58 -9.17 -11.63
N PHE A 113 7.35 -9.45 -12.08
CA PHE A 113 6.15 -9.19 -11.28
C PHE A 113 6.16 -9.99 -9.96
N LEU A 114 6.43 -11.29 -10.02
CA LEU A 114 6.49 -12.16 -8.84
C LEU A 114 7.66 -11.80 -7.91
N LEU A 115 8.82 -11.41 -8.46
CA LEU A 115 9.94 -10.90 -7.66
C LEU A 115 9.57 -9.61 -6.93
N GLY A 116 8.83 -8.71 -7.59
CA GLY A 116 8.23 -7.55 -6.93
C GLY A 116 7.32 -7.98 -5.78
N LEU A 117 6.36 -8.87 -6.01
CA LEU A 117 5.47 -9.36 -4.95
C LEU A 117 6.24 -9.96 -3.77
N PHE A 118 7.32 -10.72 -4.02
CA PHE A 118 8.20 -11.24 -2.98
C PHE A 118 8.79 -10.12 -2.11
N GLU A 119 9.25 -9.03 -2.72
CA GLU A 119 9.78 -7.88 -1.99
C GLU A 119 8.71 -7.19 -1.15
N LEU A 120 7.47 -7.08 -1.67
CA LEU A 120 6.34 -6.56 -0.90
C LEU A 120 6.01 -7.43 0.33
N MET A 121 6.16 -8.74 0.20
CA MET A 121 5.99 -9.67 1.32
C MET A 121 7.13 -9.60 2.36
N CYS A 122 8.28 -9.02 2.01
CA CYS A 122 9.44 -8.89 2.89
C CYS A 122 9.56 -7.51 3.54
N ASP A 123 9.08 -6.47 2.88
CA ASP A 123 9.30 -5.08 3.28
C ASP A 123 7.99 -4.32 3.56
N ALA A 124 7.71 -4.09 4.85
CA ALA A 124 6.54 -3.34 5.29
C ALA A 124 6.54 -1.86 4.89
N SER A 125 7.68 -1.30 4.47
CA SER A 125 7.73 0.07 3.97
C SER A 125 7.16 0.18 2.55
N GLY A 126 7.11 -0.94 1.81
CA GLY A 126 6.72 -0.96 0.40
C GLY A 126 7.70 -0.25 -0.54
N THR A 127 8.81 0.31 -0.03
CA THR A 127 9.75 1.12 -0.83
C THR A 127 10.52 0.27 -1.84
N ASN A 128 10.94 -0.93 -1.45
CA ASN A 128 11.62 -1.85 -2.37
C ASN A 128 10.65 -2.34 -3.46
N TRP A 129 9.44 -2.75 -3.07
CA TRP A 129 8.39 -3.12 -4.02
C TRP A 129 8.09 -2.01 -5.00
N LEU A 130 7.91 -0.78 -4.51
CA LEU A 130 7.61 0.37 -5.34
C LEU A 130 8.72 0.60 -6.35
N SER A 131 9.99 0.58 -5.91
CA SER A 131 11.16 0.74 -6.78
C SER A 131 11.26 -0.38 -7.83
N HIS A 132 11.07 -1.64 -7.43
CA HIS A 132 11.09 -2.79 -8.34
C HIS A 132 9.94 -2.76 -9.34
N PHE A 133 8.74 -2.45 -8.87
CA PHE A 133 7.56 -2.39 -9.71
C PHE A 133 7.65 -1.23 -10.70
N LEU A 134 8.01 -0.01 -10.25
CA LEU A 134 8.26 1.17 -11.08
C LEU A 134 9.37 0.96 -12.11
N HIS A 135 10.58 0.71 -11.62
CA HIS A 135 11.80 0.75 -12.42
C HIS A 135 12.13 -0.60 -13.08
N GLY A 136 11.51 -1.68 -12.63
CA GLY A 136 11.62 -3.01 -13.22
C GLY A 136 10.41 -3.35 -14.07
N THR A 137 9.36 -3.88 -13.45
CA THR A 137 8.22 -4.50 -14.15
C THR A 137 7.50 -3.55 -15.10
N CYS A 138 7.15 -2.33 -14.65
CA CYS A 138 6.47 -1.34 -15.50
C CYS A 138 7.35 -0.84 -16.65
N THR A 139 8.65 -0.69 -16.38
CA THR A 139 9.61 -0.31 -17.43
C THR A 139 9.70 -1.41 -18.49
N ILE A 140 9.81 -2.68 -18.08
CA ILE A 140 9.83 -3.83 -19.01
C ILE A 140 8.51 -3.94 -19.77
N LEU A 141 7.38 -3.69 -19.12
CA LEU A 141 6.05 -3.67 -19.74
C LEU A 141 5.94 -2.57 -20.81
N ARG A 142 6.38 -1.35 -20.48
CA ARG A 142 6.43 -0.22 -21.42
C ARG A 142 7.30 -0.54 -22.64
N LEU A 143 8.43 -1.24 -22.43
CA LEU A 143 9.34 -1.65 -23.51
C LEU A 143 8.78 -2.76 -24.43
N GLN A 144 7.68 -3.44 -24.07
CA GLN A 144 7.05 -4.44 -24.94
C GLN A 144 6.36 -3.84 -26.18
N HIS A 145 6.21 -2.52 -26.23
CA HIS A 145 5.54 -1.73 -27.27
C HIS A 145 4.02 -2.03 -27.39
N PRO A 146 3.16 -1.03 -27.66
CA PRO A 146 1.70 -1.22 -27.76
C PRO A 146 1.27 -2.25 -28.82
N SER A 147 2.10 -2.51 -29.83
CA SER A 147 1.84 -3.50 -30.87
C SER A 147 1.64 -4.92 -30.33
N CYS A 148 2.14 -5.25 -29.13
CA CYS A 148 1.89 -6.55 -28.51
C CYS A 148 0.39 -6.78 -28.16
N LEU A 149 -0.42 -5.71 -28.13
CA LEU A 149 -1.87 -5.81 -27.96
C LEU A 149 -2.59 -6.14 -29.28
N ALA A 150 -2.04 -5.78 -30.44
CA ALA A 150 -2.72 -5.91 -31.74
C ALA A 150 -2.46 -7.24 -32.45
N LEU A 151 -1.33 -7.90 -32.19
CA LEU A 151 -0.92 -9.11 -32.93
C LEU A 151 -1.54 -10.39 -32.35
N ALA A 152 -1.98 -11.29 -33.24
CA ALA A 152 -2.66 -12.55 -32.89
C ALA A 152 -1.71 -13.73 -32.63
N ASP A 153 -0.40 -13.52 -32.64
CA ASP A 153 0.57 -14.60 -32.39
C ASP A 153 0.58 -15.03 -30.90
N GLU A 154 1.03 -16.26 -30.64
CA GLU A 154 1.02 -16.84 -29.29
C GLU A 154 1.83 -16.01 -28.28
N LYS A 155 2.95 -15.43 -28.71
CA LYS A 155 3.81 -14.60 -27.85
C LYS A 155 3.14 -13.28 -27.51
N SER A 156 2.48 -12.65 -28.47
CA SER A 156 1.67 -11.44 -28.24
C SER A 156 0.45 -11.72 -27.37
N THR A 157 -0.20 -12.87 -27.50
CA THR A 157 -1.30 -13.27 -26.61
C THR A 157 -0.85 -13.40 -25.16
N ARG A 158 0.29 -14.05 -24.89
CA ARG A 158 0.85 -14.13 -23.53
C ARG A 158 1.17 -12.75 -22.95
N LYS A 159 1.80 -11.88 -23.76
CA LYS A 159 2.08 -10.49 -23.36
C LYS A 159 0.79 -9.70 -23.06
N ARG A 160 -0.25 -9.88 -23.88
CA ARG A 160 -1.58 -9.27 -23.71
C ARG A 160 -2.24 -9.75 -22.40
N THR A 161 -2.20 -11.05 -22.10
CA THR A 161 -2.73 -11.60 -20.84
C THR A 161 -2.01 -11.03 -19.62
N PHE A 162 -0.68 -10.98 -19.65
CA PHE A 162 0.09 -10.34 -18.59
C PHE A 162 -0.28 -8.86 -18.45
N PHE A 163 -0.31 -8.11 -19.57
CA PHE A 163 -0.63 -6.68 -19.57
C PHE A 163 -1.99 -6.40 -18.92
N LEU A 164 -3.05 -7.10 -19.35
CA LEU A 164 -4.39 -6.92 -18.80
C LEU A 164 -4.47 -7.30 -17.30
N SER A 165 -3.69 -8.30 -16.88
CA SER A 165 -3.64 -8.73 -15.47
C SER A 165 -2.85 -7.76 -14.58
N ALA A 166 -1.79 -7.15 -15.11
CA ALA A 166 -0.85 -6.36 -14.32
C ALA A 166 -1.06 -4.83 -14.42
N ARG A 167 -1.78 -4.33 -15.43
CA ARG A 167 -1.96 -2.88 -15.66
C ARG A 167 -2.58 -2.14 -14.48
N ILE A 168 -3.45 -2.81 -13.71
CA ILE A 168 -4.06 -2.22 -12.52
C ILE A 168 -3.04 -1.78 -11.46
N PHE A 169 -1.90 -2.45 -11.36
CA PHE A 169 -0.84 -2.05 -10.45
C PHE A 169 -0.14 -0.76 -10.90
N GLU A 170 0.06 -0.59 -12.21
CA GLU A 170 0.59 0.65 -12.79
C GLU A 170 -0.40 1.81 -12.63
N ILE A 171 -1.70 1.55 -12.84
CA ILE A 171 -2.77 2.52 -12.58
C ILE A 171 -2.77 2.94 -11.11
N SER A 172 -2.80 1.97 -10.19
CA SER A 172 -2.82 2.23 -8.75
C SER A 172 -1.60 3.03 -8.30
N ARG A 173 -0.43 2.72 -8.83
CA ARG A 173 0.78 3.49 -8.57
C ARG A 173 0.63 4.95 -9.05
N ALA A 174 0.20 5.16 -10.29
CA ALA A 174 0.01 6.50 -10.84
C ALA A 174 -0.99 7.33 -10.01
N LEU A 175 -2.06 6.70 -9.52
CA LEU A 175 -3.05 7.35 -8.65
C LEU A 175 -2.50 7.61 -7.24
N ILE A 176 -1.82 6.64 -6.63
CA ILE A 176 -1.28 6.74 -5.27
C ILE A 176 -0.22 7.84 -5.16
N TYR A 177 0.68 7.92 -6.14
CA TYR A 177 1.82 8.84 -6.11
C TYR A 177 1.60 10.11 -6.93
N SER A 178 0.49 10.19 -7.67
CA SER A 178 0.24 11.27 -8.63
C SER A 178 1.46 11.45 -9.55
N GLU A 179 1.83 10.37 -10.22
CA GLU A 179 2.99 10.29 -11.12
C GLU A 179 2.54 9.87 -12.53
N PRO A 180 3.20 10.37 -13.59
CA PRO A 180 2.84 10.03 -14.95
C PRO A 180 2.85 8.53 -15.21
N THR A 181 1.99 8.07 -16.12
CA THR A 181 1.94 6.68 -16.56
C THR A 181 1.97 6.59 -18.08
N PHE A 182 2.66 5.56 -18.60
CA PHE A 182 2.69 5.29 -20.03
C PHE A 182 1.30 4.87 -20.56
N LEU A 183 0.39 4.43 -19.69
CA LEU A 183 -0.97 4.04 -20.05
C LEU A 183 -1.81 5.21 -20.58
N SER A 184 -1.45 6.46 -20.24
CA SER A 184 -2.08 7.66 -20.78
C SER A 184 -1.54 8.08 -22.15
N GLU A 185 -0.47 7.44 -22.65
CA GLU A 185 0.12 7.80 -23.94
C GLU A 185 -0.82 7.41 -25.11
N PRO A 186 -0.99 8.27 -26.13
CA PRO A 186 -1.91 8.02 -27.25
C PRO A 186 -1.69 6.68 -27.97
N ALA A 187 -0.44 6.21 -28.01
CA ALA A 187 -0.11 4.93 -28.64
C ALA A 187 -0.69 3.73 -27.86
N TRP A 188 -0.72 3.80 -26.52
CA TRP A 188 -1.30 2.75 -25.67
C TRP A 188 -2.82 2.82 -25.63
N THR A 189 -3.40 4.02 -25.57
CA THR A 189 -4.86 4.19 -25.60
C THR A 189 -5.46 3.78 -26.96
N SER A 190 -4.80 4.11 -28.07
CA SER A 190 -5.21 3.65 -29.40
C SER A 190 -5.12 2.13 -29.52
N ALA A 191 -4.02 1.51 -29.08
CA ALA A 191 -3.85 0.06 -29.15
C ALA A 191 -4.89 -0.71 -28.31
N LEU A 192 -5.30 -0.15 -27.17
CA LEU A 192 -6.39 -0.68 -26.36
C LEU A 192 -7.74 -0.55 -27.06
N ALA A 193 -8.04 0.61 -27.64
CA ALA A 193 -9.27 0.81 -28.41
C ALA A 193 -9.36 -0.17 -29.59
N ASP A 194 -8.25 -0.35 -30.32
CA ASP A 194 -8.15 -1.31 -31.43
C ASP A 194 -8.39 -2.75 -30.93
N LEU A 195 -7.77 -3.14 -29.81
CA LEU A 195 -7.98 -4.45 -29.18
C LEU A 195 -9.47 -4.71 -28.88
N TRP A 196 -10.15 -3.75 -28.26
CA TRP A 196 -11.55 -3.90 -27.87
C TRP A 196 -12.52 -3.86 -29.05
N SER A 197 -12.16 -3.19 -30.14
CA SER A 197 -12.93 -3.20 -31.39
C SER A 197 -12.73 -4.46 -32.23
N GLY A 198 -11.62 -5.18 -32.01
CA GLY A 198 -11.23 -6.38 -32.74
C GLY A 198 -11.37 -7.66 -31.92
N GLU A 199 -10.30 -8.47 -31.87
CA GLU A 199 -10.27 -9.78 -31.22
C GLU A 199 -10.57 -9.75 -29.71
N GLY A 200 -10.29 -8.62 -29.05
CA GLY A 200 -10.52 -8.44 -27.62
C GLY A 200 -11.99 -8.26 -27.25
N ALA A 201 -12.87 -7.98 -28.22
CA ALA A 201 -14.30 -7.75 -27.99
C ALA A 201 -14.97 -8.93 -27.24
N ALA A 202 -14.57 -10.17 -27.53
CA ALA A 202 -15.11 -11.37 -26.89
C ALA A 202 -14.70 -11.53 -25.42
N PHE A 203 -13.61 -10.89 -25.01
CA PHE A 203 -13.06 -10.95 -23.65
C PHE A 203 -13.30 -9.64 -22.89
N TRP A 204 -14.02 -8.69 -23.51
CA TRP A 204 -14.29 -7.40 -22.92
C TRP A 204 -15.22 -7.54 -21.72
N HIS A 205 -14.92 -6.78 -20.67
CA HIS A 205 -15.68 -6.75 -19.43
C HIS A 205 -15.84 -5.28 -18.99
N PRO A 206 -16.94 -4.87 -18.32
CA PRO A 206 -17.09 -3.49 -17.83
C PRO A 206 -15.93 -3.00 -16.95
N LYS A 207 -15.22 -3.91 -16.27
CA LYS A 207 -13.95 -3.60 -15.57
C LYS A 207 -12.92 -2.93 -16.48
N GLU A 208 -12.79 -3.40 -17.71
CA GLU A 208 -11.80 -2.88 -18.66
C GLU A 208 -12.10 -1.43 -19.05
N ALA A 209 -13.38 -1.09 -19.28
CA ALA A 209 -13.78 0.30 -19.54
C ALA A 209 -13.45 1.25 -18.38
N LEU A 210 -13.61 0.80 -17.12
CA LEU A 210 -13.17 1.62 -15.99
C LEU A 210 -11.65 1.78 -16.03
N PHE A 211 -10.91 0.68 -16.16
CA PHE A 211 -9.45 0.68 -16.14
C PHE A 211 -8.83 1.51 -17.25
N ASP A 212 -9.47 1.58 -18.42
CA ASP A 212 -9.05 2.43 -19.54
C ASP A 212 -9.24 3.94 -19.21
N MET A 213 -10.21 4.27 -18.35
CA MET A 213 -10.47 5.65 -17.93
C MET A 213 -9.54 6.13 -16.80
N LEU A 214 -9.15 5.24 -15.90
CA LEU A 214 -8.39 5.59 -14.67
C LEU A 214 -7.10 6.39 -14.88
N PRO A 215 -6.26 6.13 -15.91
CA PRO A 215 -5.06 6.93 -16.16
C PRO A 215 -5.34 8.44 -16.33
N SER A 216 -6.49 8.80 -16.90
CA SER A 216 -6.89 10.20 -17.11
C SER A 216 -7.11 10.96 -15.80
N PHE A 217 -7.54 10.28 -14.74
CA PHE A 217 -7.71 10.88 -13.42
C PHE A 217 -6.37 11.24 -12.78
N SER A 218 -5.36 10.38 -12.93
CA SER A 218 -3.99 10.67 -12.46
C SER A 218 -3.39 11.84 -13.24
N GLU A 219 -3.52 11.85 -14.57
CA GLU A 219 -3.01 12.93 -15.42
C GLU A 219 -3.64 14.29 -15.10
N LEU A 220 -4.96 14.33 -14.87
CA LEU A 220 -5.64 15.53 -14.42
C LEU A 220 -5.17 16.00 -13.04
N SER A 221 -5.02 15.06 -12.10
CA SER A 221 -4.53 15.35 -10.75
C SER A 221 -3.11 15.93 -10.76
N ILE A 222 -2.21 15.38 -11.57
CA ILE A 222 -0.84 15.90 -11.74
C ILE A 222 -0.87 17.35 -12.22
N ARG A 223 -1.68 17.66 -13.24
CA ARG A 223 -1.82 19.03 -13.76
C ARG A 223 -2.44 19.97 -12.75
N ALA A 224 -3.45 19.53 -12.00
CA ALA A 224 -4.07 20.33 -10.94
C ALA A 224 -3.09 20.63 -9.80
N ILE A 225 -2.34 19.63 -9.32
CA ILE A 225 -1.31 19.80 -8.29
C ILE A 225 -0.21 20.75 -8.78
N LYS A 226 0.27 20.57 -10.01
CA LYS A 226 1.29 21.44 -10.61
C LYS A 226 0.83 22.90 -10.70
N PHE A 227 -0.43 23.10 -11.12
CA PHE A 227 -1.06 24.41 -11.16
C PHE A 227 -1.07 25.06 -9.77
N CYS A 228 -1.54 24.34 -8.75
CA CYS A 228 -1.62 24.86 -7.38
C CYS A 228 -0.26 25.10 -6.72
N ALA A 229 0.74 24.24 -6.98
CA ALA A 229 2.01 24.28 -6.28
C ALA A 229 3.01 25.31 -6.85
N SER A 230 2.87 25.70 -8.12
CA SER A 230 3.91 26.49 -8.79
C SER A 230 3.41 27.47 -9.86
N GLU A 231 2.41 27.10 -10.65
CA GLU A 231 2.03 27.94 -11.80
C GLU A 231 1.13 29.10 -11.37
N ALA A 232 0.23 28.89 -10.42
CA ALA A 232 -0.73 29.90 -9.98
C ALA A 232 -0.05 31.18 -9.46
N GLU A 233 1.06 31.09 -8.74
CA GLU A 233 1.76 32.25 -8.16
C GLU A 233 2.31 33.22 -9.22
N HIS A 234 2.58 32.74 -10.43
CA HIS A 234 3.18 33.51 -11.52
C HIS A 234 2.16 34.05 -12.52
N LEU A 235 0.88 33.69 -12.37
CA LEU A 235 -0.19 34.06 -13.28
C LEU A 235 -1.01 35.24 -12.75
N SER A 236 -1.55 36.06 -13.65
CA SER A 236 -2.53 37.08 -13.26
C SER A 236 -3.82 36.43 -12.78
N GLU A 237 -4.56 37.11 -11.90
CA GLU A 237 -5.80 36.55 -11.30
C GLU A 237 -6.83 36.09 -12.35
N LYS A 238 -6.92 36.81 -13.48
CA LYS A 238 -7.76 36.43 -14.61
C LYS A 238 -7.33 35.09 -15.21
N VAL A 239 -6.04 34.93 -15.49
CA VAL A 239 -5.49 33.69 -16.09
C VAL A 239 -5.55 32.52 -15.10
N GLN A 240 -5.31 32.77 -13.81
CA GLN A 240 -5.52 31.76 -12.77
C GLN A 240 -6.96 31.24 -12.77
N THR A 241 -7.94 32.13 -12.90
CA THR A 241 -9.36 31.75 -12.91
C THR A 241 -9.73 30.96 -14.16
N GLU A 242 -9.24 31.38 -15.33
CA GLU A 242 -9.43 30.66 -16.60
C GLU A 242 -8.81 29.26 -16.54
N GLN A 243 -7.59 29.12 -16.01
CA GLN A 243 -6.91 27.84 -15.87
C GLN A 243 -7.61 26.92 -14.86
N ALA A 244 -8.03 27.46 -13.71
CA ALA A 244 -8.81 26.73 -12.72
C ALA A 244 -10.15 26.25 -13.29
N GLN A 245 -10.79 27.07 -14.14
CA GLN A 245 -12.04 26.72 -14.81
C GLN A 245 -11.83 25.60 -15.85
N TYR A 246 -10.74 25.64 -16.61
CA TYR A 246 -10.39 24.59 -17.58
C TYR A 246 -10.19 23.23 -16.88
N LEU A 247 -9.37 23.20 -15.83
CA LEU A 247 -9.12 21.98 -15.06
C LEU A 247 -10.40 21.44 -14.40
N ALA A 248 -11.22 22.34 -13.84
CA ALA A 248 -12.47 21.96 -13.21
C ALA A 248 -13.50 21.41 -14.22
N ALA A 249 -13.57 22.00 -15.42
CA ALA A 249 -14.45 21.51 -16.50
C ALA A 249 -14.05 20.09 -16.94
N GLU A 250 -12.76 19.84 -17.10
CA GLU A 250 -12.25 18.50 -17.41
C GLU A 250 -12.57 17.50 -16.28
N GLY A 251 -12.40 17.91 -15.02
CA GLY A 251 -12.77 17.09 -13.87
C GLY A 251 -14.26 16.77 -13.81
N LEU A 252 -15.14 17.70 -14.16
CA LEU A 252 -16.58 17.47 -14.26
C LEU A 252 -16.93 16.47 -15.36
N LEU A 253 -16.23 16.50 -16.51
CA LEU A 253 -16.40 15.51 -17.58
C LEU A 253 -15.98 14.10 -17.14
N LEU A 254 -14.85 13.98 -16.44
CA LEU A 254 -14.43 12.71 -15.86
C LEU A 254 -15.42 12.22 -14.80
N GLN A 255 -15.92 13.11 -13.94
CA GLN A 255 -16.96 12.77 -12.96
C GLN A 255 -18.22 12.24 -13.66
N GLN A 256 -18.69 12.89 -14.72
CA GLN A 256 -19.84 12.44 -15.49
C GLN A 256 -19.60 11.06 -16.12
N SER A 257 -18.46 10.89 -16.80
CA SER A 257 -18.10 9.61 -17.44
C SER A 257 -18.05 8.46 -16.42
N LEU A 258 -17.57 8.75 -15.21
CA LEU A 258 -17.50 7.78 -14.11
C LEU A 258 -18.90 7.38 -13.60
N HIS A 259 -19.84 8.34 -13.52
CA HIS A 259 -21.23 8.06 -13.16
C HIS A 259 -21.96 7.26 -14.25
N GLU A 260 -21.76 7.62 -15.52
CA GLU A 260 -22.32 6.86 -16.65
C GLU A 260 -21.82 5.41 -16.66
N TRP A 261 -20.54 5.21 -16.39
CA TRP A 261 -19.98 3.87 -16.21
C TRP A 261 -20.62 3.13 -15.03
N TRP A 262 -20.83 3.78 -13.89
CA TRP A 262 -21.46 3.17 -12.72
C TRP A 262 -22.86 2.66 -13.02
N ASP A 263 -23.69 3.48 -13.66
CA ASP A 263 -25.05 3.10 -14.04
C ASP A 263 -25.06 1.91 -15.01
N GLY A 264 -24.18 1.94 -16.02
CA GLY A 264 -24.00 0.82 -16.96
C GLY A 264 -23.50 -0.46 -16.28
N SER A 265 -22.57 -0.35 -15.34
CA SER A 265 -22.02 -1.48 -14.58
C SER A 265 -23.08 -2.14 -13.68
N ASN A 266 -23.98 -1.36 -13.09
CA ASN A 266 -25.07 -1.89 -12.26
C ASN A 266 -26.14 -2.60 -13.09
N ALA A 267 -26.44 -2.07 -14.28
CA ALA A 267 -27.30 -2.76 -15.24
C ALA A 267 -26.70 -4.11 -15.67
N TRP A 268 -25.38 -4.16 -15.92
CA TRP A 268 -24.66 -5.40 -16.20
C TRP A 268 -24.75 -6.42 -15.05
N GLN A 269 -24.48 -5.99 -13.82
CA GLN A 269 -24.56 -6.86 -12.63
C GLN A 269 -25.96 -7.47 -12.47
N SER A 270 -26.99 -6.66 -12.70
CA SER A 270 -28.39 -7.07 -12.58
C SER A 270 -28.79 -8.11 -13.64
N ALA A 271 -28.17 -8.08 -14.82
CA ALA A 271 -28.41 -9.02 -15.91
C ALA A 271 -27.70 -10.37 -15.72
N SER A 272 -26.49 -10.37 -15.13
CA SER A 272 -25.68 -11.58 -14.93
C SER A 272 -26.23 -12.48 -13.82
N GLY A 273 -26.77 -11.91 -12.73
CA GLY A 273 -27.34 -12.64 -11.60
C GLY A 273 -26.34 -13.46 -10.75
N ALA A 274 -25.10 -13.63 -11.22
CA ALA A 274 -24.00 -14.27 -10.51
C ALA A 274 -23.07 -13.25 -9.84
N LEU A 275 -22.30 -13.70 -8.85
CA LEU A 275 -21.25 -12.91 -8.21
C LEU A 275 -20.12 -12.67 -9.21
N ASP A 276 -19.92 -11.41 -9.60
CA ASP A 276 -18.87 -10.99 -10.51
C ASP A 276 -17.75 -10.29 -9.75
N THR A 277 -16.69 -11.04 -9.43
CA THR A 277 -15.58 -10.49 -8.64
C THR A 277 -14.77 -9.44 -9.40
N GLU A 278 -14.73 -9.49 -10.74
CA GLU A 278 -14.05 -8.48 -11.54
C GLU A 278 -14.82 -7.16 -11.49
N LEU A 279 -16.15 -7.24 -11.55
CA LEU A 279 -16.99 -6.08 -11.40
C LEU A 279 -16.91 -5.50 -9.99
N LEU A 280 -16.85 -6.33 -8.94
CA LEU A 280 -16.62 -5.85 -7.58
C LEU A 280 -15.26 -5.14 -7.42
N VAL A 281 -14.20 -5.64 -8.08
CA VAL A 281 -12.92 -4.93 -8.15
C VAL A 281 -13.10 -3.58 -8.85
N ALA A 282 -13.85 -3.52 -9.95
CA ALA A 282 -14.12 -2.25 -10.62
C ALA A 282 -14.94 -1.30 -9.72
N HIS A 283 -15.96 -1.78 -9.03
CA HIS A 283 -16.78 -0.99 -8.11
C HIS A 283 -15.96 -0.40 -6.95
N VAL A 284 -15.06 -1.17 -6.33
CA VAL A 284 -14.22 -0.62 -5.25
C VAL A 284 -13.30 0.49 -5.76
N TYR A 285 -12.80 0.38 -7.01
CA TYR A 285 -12.03 1.44 -7.66
C TYR A 285 -12.90 2.64 -8.04
N TYR A 286 -14.14 2.45 -8.48
CA TYR A 286 -15.08 3.53 -8.73
C TYR A 286 -15.27 4.41 -7.48
N HIS A 287 -15.53 3.80 -6.33
CA HIS A 287 -15.71 4.59 -5.09
C HIS A 287 -14.41 5.30 -4.68
N ALA A 288 -13.27 4.62 -4.79
CA ALA A 288 -11.97 5.21 -4.47
C ALA A 288 -11.62 6.38 -5.40
N VAL A 289 -11.86 6.24 -6.70
CA VAL A 289 -11.54 7.26 -7.71
C VAL A 289 -12.51 8.44 -7.62
N SER A 290 -13.76 8.22 -7.22
CA SER A 290 -14.72 9.29 -6.93
C SER A 290 -14.21 10.20 -5.81
N ILE A 291 -13.73 9.61 -4.71
CA ILE A 291 -13.11 10.37 -3.60
C ILE A 291 -11.79 11.01 -4.03
N TYR A 292 -10.96 10.29 -4.81
CA TYR A 292 -9.68 10.80 -5.31
C TYR A 292 -9.87 12.04 -6.19
N LEU A 293 -10.82 11.99 -7.12
CA LEU A 293 -11.16 13.12 -8.00
C LEU A 293 -11.62 14.31 -7.16
N SER A 294 -12.53 14.12 -6.21
CA SER A 294 -12.92 15.19 -5.27
C SER A 294 -11.71 15.75 -4.51
N GLY A 295 -10.80 14.87 -4.09
CA GLY A 295 -9.56 15.20 -3.40
C GLY A 295 -8.56 16.02 -4.21
N THR A 296 -8.69 16.02 -5.53
CA THR A 296 -7.88 16.85 -6.41
C THR A 296 -8.24 18.34 -6.29
N TYR A 297 -9.45 18.66 -5.80
CA TYR A 297 -9.97 20.04 -5.77
C TYR A 297 -10.26 20.54 -4.35
N ASP A 298 -10.74 19.68 -3.46
CA ASP A 298 -11.33 20.08 -2.17
C ASP A 298 -10.32 20.64 -1.14
N TYR A 299 -9.02 20.48 -1.38
CA TYR A 299 -7.94 21.03 -0.55
C TYR A 299 -7.40 22.38 -1.05
N HIS A 300 -7.84 22.89 -2.21
CA HIS A 300 -7.21 24.05 -2.85
C HIS A 300 -8.14 25.26 -2.94
N VAL A 301 -7.62 26.44 -2.58
CA VAL A 301 -8.37 27.72 -2.57
C VAL A 301 -8.94 28.09 -3.94
N HIS A 302 -8.29 27.66 -5.02
CA HIS A 302 -8.71 27.93 -6.40
C HIS A 302 -10.10 27.39 -6.75
N TRP A 303 -10.56 26.33 -6.06
CA TRP A 303 -11.86 25.70 -6.28
C TRP A 303 -12.81 25.74 -5.08
N THR A 304 -12.36 26.27 -3.94
CA THR A 304 -13.15 26.30 -2.70
C THR A 304 -13.58 27.70 -2.26
N LYS A 305 -12.98 28.78 -2.80
CA LYS A 305 -13.41 30.15 -2.51
C LYS A 305 -14.81 30.44 -3.10
N PRO A 306 -15.60 31.39 -2.55
CA PRO A 306 -16.96 31.67 -3.02
C PRO A 306 -17.09 32.07 -4.50
N THR A 307 -16.04 32.65 -5.08
CA THR A 307 -15.97 33.06 -6.48
C THR A 307 -15.29 32.04 -7.39
N ALA A 308 -14.98 30.85 -6.86
CA ALA A 308 -14.31 29.80 -7.60
C ALA A 308 -15.22 29.20 -8.69
N PRO A 309 -14.62 28.68 -9.78
CA PRO A 309 -15.36 27.85 -10.72
C PRO A 309 -15.87 26.58 -10.04
N ARG A 310 -17.00 26.07 -10.52
CA ARG A 310 -17.56 24.79 -10.06
C ARG A 310 -16.60 23.65 -10.42
N ALA A 311 -16.26 22.83 -9.43
CA ALA A 311 -15.38 21.67 -9.54
C ALA A 311 -16.11 20.39 -9.08
N PRO A 312 -15.62 19.17 -9.41
CA PRO A 312 -16.23 17.90 -9.01
C PRO A 312 -15.98 17.57 -7.53
N ILE A 313 -16.30 18.50 -6.63
CA ILE A 313 -16.17 18.34 -5.18
C ILE A 313 -17.41 17.62 -4.64
N LEU A 314 -17.19 16.49 -3.97
CA LEU A 314 -18.27 15.69 -3.39
C LEU A 314 -18.72 16.25 -2.04
N PRO A 315 -20.04 16.32 -1.75
CA PRO A 315 -20.55 16.57 -0.42
C PRO A 315 -20.07 15.53 0.58
N ARG A 316 -20.00 15.93 1.84
CA ARG A 316 -19.55 15.07 2.94
C ARG A 316 -20.31 13.74 3.04
N THR A 317 -21.64 13.78 2.88
CA THR A 317 -22.48 12.58 2.93
C THR A 317 -22.14 11.58 1.82
N GLN A 318 -21.76 12.05 0.63
CA GLN A 318 -21.31 11.21 -0.46
C GLN A 318 -19.92 10.62 -0.19
N ILE A 319 -18.99 11.41 0.37
CA ILE A 319 -17.67 10.89 0.78
C ILE A 319 -17.82 9.79 1.83
N GLU A 320 -18.69 9.97 2.82
CA GLU A 320 -18.97 8.98 3.87
C GLU A 320 -19.58 7.70 3.25
N TRP A 321 -20.51 7.83 2.30
CA TRP A 321 -21.07 6.70 1.56
C TRP A 321 -20.02 5.93 0.75
N HIS A 322 -19.22 6.62 -0.08
CA HIS A 322 -18.15 5.98 -0.84
C HIS A 322 -17.14 5.28 0.08
N THR A 323 -16.82 5.88 1.23
CA THR A 323 -15.91 5.28 2.22
C THR A 323 -16.48 3.96 2.77
N HIS A 324 -17.78 3.94 3.14
CA HIS A 324 -18.44 2.71 3.61
C HIS A 324 -18.46 1.61 2.55
N GLU A 325 -18.77 1.96 1.31
CA GLU A 325 -18.77 1.00 0.19
C GLU A 325 -17.37 0.45 -0.09
N ILE A 326 -16.31 1.26 0.02
CA ILE A 326 -14.94 0.76 -0.10
C ILE A 326 -14.65 -0.31 0.96
N LEU A 327 -15.04 -0.07 2.23
CA LEU A 327 -14.80 -1.03 3.31
C LEU A 327 -15.61 -2.32 3.12
N ARG A 328 -16.89 -2.18 2.78
CA ARG A 328 -17.80 -3.32 2.50
C ARG A 328 -17.28 -4.18 1.36
N LEU A 329 -17.00 -3.57 0.20
CA LEU A 329 -16.50 -4.27 -0.99
C LEU A 329 -15.12 -4.89 -0.74
N SER A 330 -14.22 -4.20 -0.03
CA SER A 330 -12.90 -4.74 0.32
C SER A 330 -13.01 -6.01 1.16
N ARG A 331 -13.94 -6.06 2.12
CA ARG A 331 -14.21 -7.26 2.93
C ARG A 331 -14.71 -8.41 2.06
N GLU A 332 -15.69 -8.16 1.19
CA GLU A 332 -16.25 -9.16 0.28
C GLU A 332 -15.19 -9.70 -0.69
N LEU A 333 -14.42 -8.81 -1.32
CA LEU A 333 -13.33 -9.17 -2.22
C LEU A 333 -12.28 -10.04 -1.53
N LEU A 334 -11.88 -9.68 -0.31
CA LEU A 334 -10.98 -10.53 0.46
C LEU A 334 -11.60 -11.91 0.66
N VAL A 335 -12.84 -12.04 1.14
CA VAL A 335 -13.49 -13.36 1.32
C VAL A 335 -13.46 -14.21 0.05
N THR A 336 -13.62 -13.61 -1.14
CA THR A 336 -13.55 -14.33 -2.43
C THR A 336 -12.14 -14.76 -2.87
N GLY A 337 -11.10 -14.38 -2.15
CA GLY A 337 -9.70 -14.73 -2.45
C GLY A 337 -8.96 -13.72 -3.32
N ILE A 338 -9.50 -12.51 -3.52
CA ILE A 338 -8.79 -11.43 -4.23
C ILE A 338 -7.55 -11.00 -3.45
N ALA A 339 -6.48 -10.73 -4.19
CA ALA A 339 -5.20 -10.31 -3.63
C ALA A 339 -5.33 -8.97 -2.91
N GLY A 340 -4.90 -8.94 -1.65
CA GLY A 340 -4.99 -7.75 -0.79
C GLY A 340 -4.24 -6.53 -1.35
N VAL A 341 -3.19 -6.75 -2.14
CA VAL A 341 -2.44 -5.68 -2.82
C VAL A 341 -3.30 -4.86 -3.80
N LEU A 342 -4.36 -5.43 -4.37
CA LEU A 342 -5.30 -4.70 -5.24
C LEU A 342 -6.14 -3.68 -4.46
N LEU A 343 -6.24 -3.85 -3.13
CA LEU A 343 -7.02 -2.99 -2.24
C LEU A 343 -6.19 -1.87 -1.61
N PHE A 344 -4.89 -1.77 -1.89
CA PHE A 344 -4.02 -0.73 -1.32
C PHE A 344 -4.48 0.68 -1.68
N PHE A 345 -4.78 0.93 -2.96
CA PHE A 345 -5.28 2.24 -3.39
C PHE A 345 -6.64 2.56 -2.76
N PRO A 346 -7.68 1.70 -2.89
CA PRO A 346 -8.98 1.99 -2.27
C PRO A 346 -8.93 2.17 -0.76
N LEU A 347 -8.25 1.28 -0.03
CA LEU A 347 -8.14 1.38 1.44
C LEU A 347 -7.35 2.61 1.88
N ARG A 348 -6.33 3.04 1.10
CA ARG A 348 -5.61 4.28 1.35
C ARG A 348 -6.52 5.50 1.20
N VAL A 349 -7.33 5.53 0.14
CA VAL A 349 -8.30 6.62 -0.10
C VAL A 349 -9.34 6.67 1.01
N ALA A 350 -9.92 5.52 1.40
CA ALA A 350 -10.84 5.43 2.52
C ALA A 350 -10.19 5.91 3.83
N GLY A 351 -8.97 5.44 4.12
CA GLY A 351 -8.22 5.82 5.32
C GLY A 351 -7.94 7.32 5.43
N ALA A 352 -7.72 8.01 4.31
CA ALA A 352 -7.55 9.47 4.29
C ALA A 352 -8.84 10.25 4.62
N ARG A 353 -10.02 9.63 4.50
CA ARG A 353 -11.32 10.27 4.70
C ARG A 353 -12.07 9.81 5.95
N VAL A 354 -11.63 8.71 6.58
CA VAL A 354 -12.22 8.20 7.82
C VAL A 354 -12.13 9.21 8.97
N ARG A 355 -13.21 9.31 9.74
CA ARG A 355 -13.30 10.16 10.94
C ARG A 355 -13.78 9.42 12.18
N THR A 356 -14.40 8.25 12.02
CA THR A 356 -14.92 7.47 13.15
C THR A 356 -13.89 6.45 13.62
N THR A 357 -13.92 6.16 14.91
CA THR A 357 -13.07 5.10 15.49
C THR A 357 -13.49 3.71 15.04
N CYS A 358 -14.75 3.54 14.62
CA CYS A 358 -15.28 2.28 14.09
C CYS A 358 -14.68 1.98 12.71
N ASP A 359 -14.76 2.93 11.77
CA ASP A 359 -14.21 2.76 10.42
C ASP A 359 -12.68 2.63 10.46
N MET A 360 -12.01 3.34 11.37
CA MET A 360 -10.57 3.19 11.56
C MET A 360 -10.19 1.77 12.01
N LYS A 361 -10.97 1.19 12.95
CA LYS A 361 -10.77 -0.21 13.35
C LYS A 361 -11.03 -1.17 12.20
N GLU A 362 -12.05 -0.93 11.41
CA GLU A 362 -12.38 -1.74 10.23
C GLU A 362 -11.24 -1.74 9.20
N ILE A 363 -10.68 -0.57 8.89
CA ILE A 363 -9.50 -0.45 8.02
C ILE A 363 -8.31 -1.25 8.56
N LEU A 364 -8.03 -1.14 9.86
CA LEU A 364 -6.95 -1.90 10.50
C LEU A 364 -7.21 -3.41 10.45
N THR A 365 -8.47 -3.84 10.61
CA THR A 365 -8.86 -5.24 10.44
C THR A 365 -8.65 -5.71 9.00
N LEU A 366 -9.02 -4.93 8.01
CA LEU A 366 -8.81 -5.26 6.59
C LEU A 366 -7.31 -5.38 6.27
N PHE A 367 -6.48 -4.43 6.74
CA PHE A 367 -5.02 -4.54 6.58
C PHE A 367 -4.44 -5.75 7.31
N HIS A 368 -4.98 -6.11 8.48
CA HIS A 368 -4.58 -7.34 9.17
C HIS A 368 -4.90 -8.59 8.36
N ILE A 369 -6.04 -8.65 7.67
CA ILE A 369 -6.38 -9.76 6.76
C ILE A 369 -5.40 -9.79 5.57
N VAL A 370 -5.07 -8.62 5.01
CA VAL A 370 -4.07 -8.53 3.92
C VAL A 370 -2.70 -9.04 4.38
N LEU A 371 -2.30 -8.71 5.60
CA LEU A 371 -1.08 -9.23 6.25
C LEU A 371 -1.11 -10.75 6.40
N GLN A 372 -2.22 -11.30 6.89
CA GLN A 372 -2.40 -12.75 7.04
C GLN A 372 -2.33 -13.49 5.71
N ARG A 373 -2.52 -12.81 4.57
CA ARG A 373 -2.37 -13.37 3.21
C ARG A 373 -0.97 -13.22 2.63
N GLY A 374 -0.06 -12.62 3.39
CA GLY A 374 1.38 -12.54 3.11
C GLY A 374 1.89 -11.16 2.72
N PHE A 375 1.02 -10.18 2.46
CA PHE A 375 1.46 -8.85 2.04
C PHE A 375 1.67 -7.92 3.24
N LEU A 376 2.89 -7.41 3.40
CA LEU A 376 3.17 -6.48 4.48
C LEU A 376 2.61 -5.09 4.14
N THR A 377 1.83 -4.54 5.06
CA THR A 377 1.40 -3.14 5.07
C THR A 377 2.04 -2.50 6.30
N GLY A 378 2.47 -1.24 6.22
CA GLY A 378 3.21 -0.54 7.29
C GLY A 378 2.77 -0.90 8.71
N THR A 379 3.70 -1.17 9.62
CA THR A 379 3.49 -1.45 11.06
C THR A 379 2.34 -2.42 11.45
N SER A 380 2.63 -3.72 11.37
CA SER A 380 1.96 -4.77 12.17
C SER A 380 2.96 -5.74 12.81
N THR A 381 4.23 -5.34 12.98
CA THR A 381 5.17 -6.07 13.81
C THR A 381 5.04 -5.60 15.27
N PRO A 382 4.70 -6.46 16.24
CA PRO A 382 4.88 -6.10 17.65
C PRO A 382 6.38 -5.86 17.90
N PRO A 383 6.77 -4.80 18.62
CA PRO A 383 8.16 -4.64 19.04
C PRO A 383 8.57 -5.83 19.92
N PRO A 384 9.86 -6.22 19.94
CA PRO A 384 10.36 -7.14 20.95
C PRO A 384 9.95 -6.61 22.33
N THR A 385 9.32 -7.50 23.10
CA THR A 385 8.78 -7.24 24.43
C THR A 385 9.83 -6.56 25.31
N HIS A 386 9.70 -5.25 25.49
CA HIS A 386 10.09 -4.41 26.63
C HIS A 386 10.27 -2.96 26.16
N CYS A 387 9.16 -2.29 25.83
CA CYS A 387 9.06 -0.83 25.83
C CYS A 387 7.58 -0.44 25.90
N THR A 388 7.10 -0.14 27.10
CA THR A 388 5.84 0.53 27.32
C THR A 388 6.03 2.03 27.06
N SER A 389 5.58 2.52 25.90
CA SER A 389 4.90 3.83 25.74
C SER A 389 4.81 4.21 24.25
N THR A 390 3.57 4.50 23.84
CA THR A 390 3.19 5.40 22.75
C THR A 390 3.80 5.12 21.37
N THR A 391 3.24 4.16 20.63
CA THR A 391 3.54 4.01 19.19
C THR A 391 2.31 3.47 18.45
N THR A 392 1.29 4.32 18.30
CA THR A 392 0.15 4.11 17.37
C THR A 392 0.21 5.08 16.19
N THR A 393 1.32 5.81 16.02
CA THR A 393 1.44 6.92 15.06
C THR A 393 2.54 6.68 14.03
N HIS A 394 2.46 5.58 13.29
CA HIS A 394 3.33 5.37 12.12
C HIS A 394 2.58 5.00 10.82
N PHE A 395 1.25 4.94 10.85
CA PHE A 395 0.41 5.02 9.63
C PHE A 395 0.02 6.46 9.25
N VAL A 396 0.14 7.41 10.17
CA VAL A 396 -0.42 8.77 10.02
C VAL A 396 0.58 9.78 9.42
N THR A 397 1.87 9.44 9.31
CA THR A 397 2.92 10.42 8.92
C THR A 397 3.17 10.54 7.41
N MET A 398 2.49 9.76 6.55
CA MET A 398 2.48 9.99 5.10
C MET A 398 1.17 10.61 4.59
N ALA A 399 0.23 10.92 5.49
CA ALA A 399 -1.16 11.23 5.16
C ALA A 399 -1.45 12.72 4.92
N LEU A 400 -0.47 13.62 5.02
CA LEU A 400 -0.69 15.06 4.87
C LEU A 400 0.46 15.74 4.13
N GLY A 401 0.14 16.28 2.96
CA GLY A 401 0.82 17.44 2.37
C GLY A 401 -0.21 18.22 1.54
N PRO A 402 -0.02 19.52 1.27
CA PRO A 402 0.36 20.60 2.18
C PRO A 402 -0.90 21.31 2.77
N SER A 403 -0.76 21.98 3.92
CA SER A 403 -1.75 22.92 4.45
C SER A 403 -1.42 24.36 4.04
N ASP A 404 -2.43 25.05 3.51
CA ASP A 404 -2.44 26.41 2.98
C ASP A 404 -1.96 27.50 3.98
N ILE A 405 -1.37 28.55 3.43
CA ILE A 405 -0.57 29.61 4.07
C ILE A 405 -1.47 30.69 4.74
N HIS A 406 -2.80 30.55 4.66
CA HIS A 406 -3.77 31.55 5.11
C HIS A 406 -4.74 31.11 6.22
N ALA A 407 -4.54 29.94 6.85
CA ALA A 407 -5.35 29.55 8.00
C ALA A 407 -5.17 30.52 9.19
N LYS A 408 -6.24 31.24 9.56
CA LYS A 408 -6.30 32.15 10.72
C LYS A 408 -6.14 31.43 12.08
N THR A 409 -6.09 30.11 12.10
CA THR A 409 -5.75 29.28 13.25
C THR A 409 -4.47 28.51 12.92
N LYS A 410 -3.34 28.98 13.45
CA LYS A 410 -2.04 28.31 13.38
C LYS A 410 -2.14 26.93 14.04
N THR A 411 -2.13 25.87 13.25
CA THR A 411 -1.75 24.55 13.76
C THR A 411 -0.24 24.55 13.96
N THR A 412 0.16 24.36 15.21
CA THR A 412 1.54 24.33 15.72
C THR A 412 2.31 23.15 15.15
N TRP A 413 2.93 23.31 13.98
CA TRP A 413 3.93 22.39 13.46
C TRP A 413 5.35 22.94 13.72
N HIS A 414 6.23 22.12 14.29
CA HIS A 414 7.60 22.50 14.68
C HIS A 414 8.68 21.78 13.84
N ILE A 415 8.31 21.17 12.70
CA ILE A 415 9.21 20.41 11.82
C ILE A 415 8.83 20.72 10.36
N GLY A 416 9.80 21.15 9.55
CA GLY A 416 9.61 21.52 8.14
C GLY A 416 9.77 20.35 7.18
N SER A 417 9.41 20.55 5.90
CA SER A 417 9.51 19.55 4.85
C SER A 417 10.97 19.27 4.45
N TRP A 418 11.22 18.10 3.85
CA TRP A 418 12.53 17.77 3.28
C TRP A 418 12.86 18.75 2.14
N GLY A 419 14.01 19.42 2.24
CA GLY A 419 14.40 20.50 1.32
C GLY A 419 13.98 21.90 1.76
N ASN A 420 13.03 22.03 2.69
CA ASN A 420 12.65 23.31 3.31
C ASN A 420 12.45 23.20 4.84
N PRO A 421 13.53 23.00 5.62
CA PRO A 421 13.43 22.86 7.08
C PRO A 421 12.98 24.16 7.80
N TYR A 422 12.89 25.29 7.08
CA TYR A 422 12.48 26.59 7.61
C TYR A 422 10.98 26.70 7.84
N GLU A 423 10.17 25.94 7.10
CA GLU A 423 8.71 25.89 7.27
C GLU A 423 8.27 25.48 8.68
N GLY A 424 9.07 24.65 9.37
CA GLY A 424 8.81 24.22 10.74
C GLY A 424 9.54 25.02 11.82
N GLY A 425 10.14 26.17 11.48
CA GLY A 425 10.89 27.00 12.42
C GLY A 425 12.37 26.60 12.61
N GLY A 426 12.93 25.78 11.72
CA GLY A 426 14.38 25.58 11.64
C GLY A 426 15.10 26.90 11.35
N ARG A 427 16.32 27.07 11.86
CA ARG A 427 17.17 28.24 11.54
C ARG A 427 18.15 27.90 10.43
N PRO A 428 18.50 28.83 9.52
CA PRO A 428 19.51 28.59 8.49
C PRO A 428 20.86 28.23 9.12
N GLY A 429 21.27 26.98 8.92
CA GLY A 429 22.55 26.44 9.35
C GLY A 429 23.54 26.50 8.19
N LYS A 430 24.54 27.38 8.27
CA LYS A 430 25.65 27.45 7.31
C LYS A 430 26.94 27.03 8.02
N GLY A 431 27.75 26.18 7.38
CA GLY A 431 29.07 25.79 7.88
C GLY A 431 29.11 24.58 8.81
N VAL A 432 28.01 23.86 9.02
CA VAL A 432 28.00 22.59 9.74
C VAL A 432 28.29 21.45 8.77
N VAL A 433 29.36 20.70 9.01
CA VAL A 433 29.70 19.50 8.24
C VAL A 433 29.45 18.28 9.11
N THR A 434 28.53 17.41 8.69
CA THR A 434 28.20 16.17 9.40
C THR A 434 28.85 14.98 8.70
N TYR A 435 29.53 14.14 9.46
CA TYR A 435 30.12 12.90 8.97
C TYR A 435 29.31 11.71 9.49
N ALA A 436 28.99 10.76 8.61
CA ALA A 436 28.29 9.54 8.96
C ALA A 436 29.01 8.32 8.37
N LEU A 437 29.01 7.19 9.08
CA LEU A 437 29.51 5.91 8.59
C LEU A 437 28.33 5.00 8.22
N SER A 438 28.39 4.40 7.03
CA SER A 438 27.37 3.43 6.58
C SER A 438 27.10 2.37 7.66
N PRO A 439 25.82 2.06 7.97
CA PRO A 439 25.46 1.03 8.95
C PRO A 439 26.12 -0.32 8.66
N ASN A 440 26.28 -0.67 7.37
CA ASN A 440 26.93 -1.91 6.94
C ASN A 440 28.45 -1.95 7.19
N ARG A 441 29.07 -0.80 7.52
CA ARG A 441 30.48 -0.68 7.89
C ARG A 441 30.70 -0.51 9.40
N GLN A 442 29.63 -0.44 10.19
CA GLN A 442 29.72 -0.39 11.65
C GLN A 442 29.84 -1.81 12.22
N ARG A 443 30.56 -1.96 13.34
CA ARG A 443 30.62 -3.25 14.04
C ARG A 443 29.27 -3.51 14.71
N PRO A 444 28.57 -4.62 14.40
CA PRO A 444 27.27 -4.90 15.00
C PRO A 444 27.40 -5.04 16.52
N MET A 445 26.63 -4.24 17.26
CA MET A 445 26.52 -4.28 18.73
C MET A 445 27.84 -4.18 19.50
N ALA A 446 28.89 -3.62 18.89
CA ALA A 446 30.17 -3.47 19.57
C ALA A 446 30.04 -2.53 20.78
N THR A 447 30.52 -2.96 21.95
CA THR A 447 30.58 -2.18 23.19
C THR A 447 29.23 -1.81 23.83
N PHE A 448 28.11 -2.33 23.33
CA PHE A 448 26.77 -2.06 23.87
C PHE A 448 26.66 -2.47 25.35
N ILE A 449 27.15 -3.67 25.70
CA ILE A 449 27.09 -4.19 27.07
C ILE A 449 28.14 -3.50 27.97
N GLY A 450 29.37 -3.30 27.49
CA GLY A 450 30.46 -2.76 28.31
C GLY A 450 30.35 -1.26 28.62
N LYS A 451 29.96 -0.43 27.64
CA LYS A 451 29.91 1.04 27.78
C LYS A 451 28.50 1.61 27.68
N GLY A 452 27.60 0.97 26.94
CA GLY A 452 26.23 1.44 26.74
C GLY A 452 25.39 1.34 28.01
N PHE A 453 25.42 0.18 28.69
CA PHE A 453 24.61 -0.11 29.87
C PHE A 453 24.80 0.92 31.00
N TRP A 454 26.04 1.18 31.44
CA TRP A 454 26.31 2.13 32.52
C TRP A 454 25.95 3.58 32.18
N ASN A 455 26.05 3.95 30.90
CA ASN A 455 25.66 5.28 30.45
C ASN A 455 24.14 5.46 30.45
N VAL A 456 23.38 4.39 30.20
CA VAL A 456 21.91 4.37 30.35
C VAL A 456 21.54 4.50 31.82
N VAL A 457 22.13 3.70 32.71
CA VAL A 457 21.87 3.79 34.17
C VAL A 457 22.13 5.20 34.71
N ARG A 458 23.25 5.82 34.31
CA ARG A 458 23.57 7.20 34.68
C ARG A 458 22.50 8.21 34.26
N ARG A 459 21.93 8.06 33.06
CA ARG A 459 20.87 8.95 32.53
C ARG A 459 19.51 8.70 33.18
N SER A 460 19.21 7.44 33.52
CA SER A 460 17.94 7.07 34.15
C SER A 460 17.87 7.45 35.63
N ARG A 461 19.01 7.53 36.34
CA ARG A 461 19.05 7.88 37.77
C ARG A 461 18.34 9.19 38.11
N ASN A 462 18.44 10.20 37.25
CA ASN A 462 17.79 11.49 37.50
C ASN A 462 16.27 11.44 37.36
N GLN A 463 15.73 10.42 36.67
CA GLN A 463 14.28 10.23 36.52
C GLN A 463 13.66 9.48 37.71
N VAL A 464 14.46 8.71 38.44
CA VAL A 464 14.02 7.90 39.58
C VAL A 464 13.27 8.71 40.64
N LEU A 465 13.74 9.93 40.92
CA LEU A 465 13.12 10.82 41.91
C LEU A 465 11.77 11.40 41.47
N TYR A 466 11.43 11.33 40.18
CA TYR A 466 10.14 11.82 39.70
C TYR A 466 9.03 10.78 39.81
N PHE A 467 9.37 9.49 39.73
CA PHE A 467 8.35 8.43 39.76
C PHE A 467 8.34 7.64 41.08
N ILE A 468 9.46 7.45 41.76
CA ILE A 468 9.49 6.66 43.00
C ILE A 468 8.71 7.34 44.15
N PRO A 469 8.89 8.63 44.46
CA PRO A 469 8.16 9.24 45.57
C PRO A 469 6.63 9.22 45.37
N PRO A 470 6.06 9.56 44.20
CA PRO A 470 4.62 9.41 43.97
C PRO A 470 4.14 7.96 44.11
N LEU A 471 4.90 6.98 43.61
CA LEU A 471 4.57 5.56 43.74
C LEU A 471 4.59 5.09 45.20
N ALA A 472 5.58 5.51 45.97
CA ALA A 472 5.69 5.17 47.39
C ALA A 472 4.55 5.79 48.21
N ILE A 473 4.19 7.05 47.92
CA ILE A 473 3.05 7.73 48.56
C ILE A 473 1.75 7.00 48.19
N ALA A 474 1.51 6.73 46.91
CA ALA A 474 0.31 6.05 46.45
C ALA A 474 0.17 4.66 47.09
N TYR A 475 1.26 3.89 47.11
CA TYR A 475 1.29 2.58 47.75
C TYR A 475 1.03 2.67 49.26
N GLY A 476 1.67 3.62 49.96
CA GLY A 476 1.45 3.85 51.38
C GLY A 476 0.01 4.26 51.70
N THR A 477 -0.58 5.15 50.91
CA THR A 477 -1.99 5.56 51.08
C THR A 477 -2.97 4.41 50.82
N MET A 478 -2.69 3.58 49.82
CA MET A 478 -3.50 2.41 49.50
C MET A 478 -3.44 1.38 50.63
N GLN A 479 -2.25 1.11 51.15
CA GLN A 479 -2.05 0.20 52.27
C GLN A 479 -2.79 0.69 53.53
N TRP A 480 -2.66 1.97 53.86
CA TRP A 480 -3.38 2.58 54.99
C TRP A 480 -4.90 2.50 54.81
N ALA A 481 -5.41 2.75 53.60
CA ALA A 481 -6.85 2.68 53.31
C ALA A 481 -7.39 1.25 53.47
N ILE A 482 -6.62 0.24 53.04
CA ILE A 482 -6.96 -1.17 53.22
C ILE A 482 -7.03 -1.52 54.71
N GLU A 483 -5.99 -1.18 55.48
CA GLU A 483 -5.93 -1.46 56.93
C GLU A 483 -7.04 -0.73 57.70
N LYS A 484 -7.33 0.53 57.34
CA LYS A 484 -8.41 1.31 57.95
C LYS A 484 -9.79 0.71 57.61
N ASN A 485 -9.99 0.27 56.37
CA ASN A 485 -11.23 -0.37 55.95
C ASN A 485 -11.44 -1.72 56.66
N GLU A 486 -10.39 -2.53 56.81
CA GLU A 486 -10.44 -3.78 57.58
C GLU A 486 -10.75 -3.51 59.06
N PHE A 487 -10.13 -2.49 59.66
CA PHE A 487 -10.40 -2.08 61.04
C PHE A 487 -11.85 -1.64 61.25
N LEU A 488 -12.39 -0.77 60.39
CA LEU A 488 -13.79 -0.32 60.49
C LEU A 488 -14.79 -1.48 60.37
N ASN A 489 -14.46 -2.48 59.55
CA ASN A 489 -15.29 -3.68 59.38
C ASN A 489 -15.11 -4.73 60.48
N SER A 490 -14.10 -4.58 61.35
CA SER A 490 -13.85 -5.47 62.49
C SER A 490 -14.82 -5.22 63.64
N LYS A 491 -14.91 -6.18 64.57
CA LYS A 491 -15.81 -6.08 65.75
C LYS A 491 -15.45 -4.87 66.64
N THR A 492 -14.17 -4.55 66.78
CA THR A 492 -13.68 -3.42 67.58
C THR A 492 -13.96 -2.08 66.89
N GLY A 493 -13.81 -2.01 65.56
CA GLY A 493 -14.15 -0.81 64.78
C GLY A 493 -15.63 -0.46 64.82
N ARG A 494 -16.51 -1.45 64.69
CA ARG A 494 -17.97 -1.25 64.81
C ARG A 494 -18.41 -0.82 66.20
N ALA A 495 -17.73 -1.28 67.25
CA ALA A 495 -18.03 -0.85 68.63
C ALA A 495 -17.58 0.59 68.92
N LEU A 496 -16.57 1.09 68.20
CA LEU A 496 -16.01 2.44 68.37
C LEU A 496 -16.73 3.51 67.54
N TYR A 497 -17.29 3.15 66.39
CA TYR A 497 -17.87 4.10 65.42
C TYR A 497 -19.30 3.74 64.98
N GLY A 498 -19.92 2.72 65.58
CA GLY A 498 -21.26 2.26 65.20
C GLY A 498 -22.42 3.15 65.69
N ASP A 499 -22.16 4.07 66.62
CA ASP A 499 -23.17 4.98 67.19
C ASP A 499 -23.10 6.41 66.60
N GLU A 500 -22.23 6.66 65.61
CA GLU A 500 -22.04 7.98 64.96
C GLU A 500 -22.53 8.04 63.49
N GLU A 501 -23.44 7.15 63.09
CA GLU A 501 -24.37 7.38 61.95
C GLU A 501 -25.70 7.96 62.45
#